data_AF-A0A2M8C5I4-F1
#
_entry.id   AF-A0A2M8C5I4-F1
#
_cell.length_a   1.000
_cell.length_b   1.000
_cell.length_c   1.000
_cell.angle_alpha   90.00
_cell.angle_beta   90.00
_cell.angle_gamma   90.00
#
_symmetry.space_group_name_H-M   'P 1'
#
loop_
_entity.id
_entity.type
_entity.pdbx_description
1 polymer ?
#
loop_
_entity_poly.entity_id
_entity_poly.type
_entity_poly.pdbx_seq_one_letter_code
_entity_poly.pdbx_strand_id
1 'polypeptide(L)' 'MIMRTKENISIKDLSREIASLRSFVIGIAGKDNEGEYRPEFVKKVLTASQKKAVGNFTTADGFLTEVNRTL' A
#
# COMPACT_ATOMS: atom_id res chain seq x y z
N MET A 1 -3.73 12.30 44.44
CA MET A 1 -3.32 11.51 43.26
C MET A 1 -4.59 11.05 42.56
N ILE A 2 -5.01 11.75 41.50
CA ILE A 2 -6.27 11.44 40.80
C ILE A 2 -5.97 10.33 39.79
N MET A 3 -6.55 9.15 40.02
CA MET A 3 -6.53 8.02 39.10
C MET A 3 -7.32 8.42 37.84
N ARG A 4 -6.63 8.56 36.70
CA ARG A 4 -7.27 8.77 35.40
C ARG A 4 -7.98 7.49 34.99
N THR A 5 -9.29 7.54 34.86
CA THR A 5 -10.12 6.47 34.30
C THR A 5 -9.75 6.22 32.84
N LYS A 6 -9.56 4.93 32.50
CA LYS A 6 -9.17 4.46 31.16
C LYS A 6 -10.16 4.92 30.09
N GLU A 7 -9.57 5.28 28.96
CA GLU A 7 -10.11 6.05 27.85
C GLU A 7 -11.27 5.36 27.10
N ASN A 8 -12.15 6.21 26.57
CA ASN A 8 -13.25 5.85 25.69
C ASN A 8 -12.68 5.51 24.30
N ILE A 9 -12.07 4.33 24.14
CA ILE A 9 -11.51 3.89 22.86
C ILE A 9 -12.66 3.67 21.88
N SER A 10 -12.71 4.48 20.83
CA SER A 10 -13.68 4.32 19.76
C SER A 10 -13.43 3.02 19.01
N ILE A 11 -14.49 2.29 18.65
CA ILE A 11 -14.42 1.10 17.80
C ILE A 11 -13.64 1.39 16.50
N LYS A 12 -13.71 2.62 16.01
CA LYS A 12 -12.97 3.08 14.82
C LYS A 12 -11.46 3.13 15.05
N ASP A 13 -11.03 3.56 16.23
CA ASP A 13 -9.60 3.65 16.59
C ASP A 13 -9.03 2.24 16.80
N LEU A 14 -9.78 1.37 17.47
CA LEU A 14 -9.41 -0.04 17.61
C LEU A 14 -9.31 -0.76 16.25
N SER A 15 -10.25 -0.49 15.33
CA SER A 15 -10.22 -1.05 13.98
C SER A 15 -8.99 -0.61 13.20
N ARG A 16 -8.55 0.65 13.39
CA ARG A 16 -7.35 1.19 12.77
C ARG A 16 -6.09 0.54 13.35
N GLU A 17 -6.01 0.39 14.67
CA GLU A 17 -4.89 -0.27 15.34
C GLU A 17 -4.75 -1.74 14.92
N ILE A 18 -5.87 -2.47 14.83
CA ILE A 18 -5.88 -3.86 14.35
C ILE A 18 -5.41 -3.93 12.88
N ALA A 19 -5.83 -2.99 12.03
CA ALA A 19 -5.36 -2.95 10.64
C ALA A 19 -3.86 -2.69 10.54
N SER A 20 -3.32 -1.77 11.36
CA SER A 20 -1.89 -1.49 11.43
C SER A 20 -1.10 -2.70 11.94
N LEU A 21 -1.59 -3.38 12.97
CA LEU A 21 -0.96 -4.60 13.51
C LEU A 21 -0.97 -5.72 12.46
N ARG A 22 -2.07 -5.90 11.74
CA ARG A 22 -2.16 -6.88 10.65
C ARG A 22 -1.10 -6.60 9.59
N SER A 23 -0.98 -5.36 9.11
CA SER A 23 0.04 -4.99 8.12
C SER A 23 1.47 -5.23 8.62
N PHE A 24 1.73 -5.00 9.91
CA PHE A 24 3.04 -5.28 10.51
C PHE A 24 3.33 -6.79 10.57
N VAL A 25 2.35 -7.60 10.98
CA VAL A 25 2.47 -9.07 11.02
C VAL A 25 2.66 -9.64 9.63
N ILE A 26 1.97 -9.12 8.61
CA ILE A 26 2.18 -9.54 7.21
C ILE A 26 3.61 -9.25 6.77
N GLY A 27 4.15 -8.09 7.13
CA GLY A 27 5.54 -7.73 6.85
C GLY A 27 6.58 -8.64 7.52
N ILE A 28 6.24 -9.28 8.64
CA ILE A 28 7.12 -10.21 9.38
C ILE A 28 6.91 -11.67 8.95
N ALA A 29 5.66 -12.12 8.88
CA ALA A 29 5.31 -13.50 8.54
C ALA A 29 5.54 -13.80 7.05
N GLY A 30 5.62 -12.76 6.21
CA GLY A 30 5.88 -12.90 4.78
C GLY A 30 4.73 -13.54 4.00
N LYS A 31 3.59 -13.81 4.64
CA LYS A 31 2.45 -14.49 4.02
C LYS A 31 1.12 -14.08 4.66
N ASP A 32 0.14 -13.78 3.82
CA ASP A 32 -1.24 -13.49 4.20
C ASP A 32 -2.24 -14.17 3.24
N ASN A 33 -3.53 -13.84 3.37
CA ASN A 33 -4.57 -14.39 2.50
C ASN A 33 -4.45 -13.93 1.03
N GLU A 34 -3.71 -12.85 0.76
CA GLU A 34 -3.41 -12.31 -0.57
C GLU A 34 -2.15 -12.95 -1.18
N GLY A 35 -1.31 -13.63 -0.37
CA GLY A 35 -0.19 -14.44 -0.82
C GLY A 35 1.09 -14.16 -0.06
N GLU A 36 2.24 -14.42 -0.69
CA GLU A 36 3.54 -14.11 -0.11
C GLU A 36 3.90 -12.63 -0.31
N TYR A 37 4.27 -11.95 0.78
CA TYR A 37 4.72 -10.58 0.71
C TYR A 37 6.07 -10.49 -0.01
N ARG A 38 6.12 -9.69 -1.08
CA ARG A 38 7.29 -9.49 -1.94
C ARG A 38 7.89 -8.11 -1.74
N PRO A 39 8.78 -7.90 -0.74
CA PRO A 39 9.34 -6.58 -0.44
C PRO A 39 10.11 -5.96 -1.62
N GLU A 40 10.72 -6.78 -2.46
CA GLU A 40 11.42 -6.35 -3.67
C GLU A 40 10.46 -5.76 -4.72
N PHE A 41 9.24 -6.31 -4.82
CA PHE A 41 8.20 -5.76 -5.69
C PHE A 41 7.76 -4.38 -5.19
N VAL A 42 7.48 -4.24 -3.89
CA VAL A 42 7.08 -2.95 -3.29
C VAL A 42 8.16 -1.89 -3.51
N LYS A 43 9.43 -2.23 -3.24
CA LYS A 43 10.56 -1.32 -3.50
C LYS A 43 10.62 -0.91 -4.96
N LYS A 44 10.50 -1.86 -5.90
CA LYS A 44 10.53 -1.60 -7.35
C LYS A 44 9.41 -0.64 -7.77
N VAL A 45 8.20 -0.85 -7.28
CA VAL A 45 7.04 0.01 -7.57
C VAL A 45 7.24 1.41 -7.01
N LEU A 46 7.67 1.55 -5.75
CA LEU A 46 7.94 2.86 -5.14
C LEU A 46 9.05 3.62 -5.86
N THR A 47 10.13 2.93 -6.27
CA THR A 47 11.18 3.56 -7.08
C THR A 47 10.67 3.96 -8.45
N ALA A 48 9.79 3.16 -9.08
CA ALA A 48 9.20 3.51 -10.37
C ALA A 48 8.24 4.70 -10.27
N SER A 49 7.45 4.81 -9.20
CA SER A 49 6.49 5.91 -9.01
C SER A 49 7.17 7.26 -8.78
N GLN A 50 8.41 7.28 -8.29
CA GLN A 50 9.21 8.49 -8.13
C GLN A 50 9.83 8.97 -9.46
N LYS A 51 9.87 8.12 -10.49
CA LYS A 51 10.38 8.52 -11.80
C LYS A 51 9.36 9.40 -12.50
N LYS A 52 9.85 10.43 -13.20
CA LYS A 52 9.00 11.32 -13.98
C LYS A 52 8.25 10.49 -15.03
N ALA A 53 6.92 10.61 -15.04
CA ALA A 53 6.10 10.01 -16.08
C ALA A 53 6.55 10.55 -17.45
N VAL A 54 6.95 9.64 -18.34
CA VAL A 54 7.40 9.97 -19.70
C VAL A 54 6.22 9.98 -20.68
N GLY A 55 5.16 9.23 -20.38
CA GLY A 55 3.95 9.15 -21.20
C GLY A 55 3.09 10.40 -21.09
N ASN A 56 2.70 10.97 -22.24
CA ASN A 56 1.83 12.14 -22.34
C ASN A 56 0.41 11.78 -22.79
N PHE A 57 -0.09 10.59 -22.42
CA PHE A 57 -1.41 10.14 -22.87
C PHE A 57 -2.52 10.69 -21.95
N THR A 58 -3.58 11.18 -22.58
CA THR A 58 -4.77 11.70 -21.90
C THR A 58 -6.01 10.84 -22.18
N THR A 59 -5.90 9.87 -23.08
CA THR A 59 -6.98 8.96 -23.49
C THR A 59 -6.53 7.50 -23.42
N ALA A 60 -7.50 6.59 -23.23
CA ALA A 60 -7.24 5.15 -23.18
C ALA A 60 -6.60 4.64 -24.48
N ASP A 61 -7.07 5.09 -25.64
CA ASP A 61 -6.51 4.71 -26.94
C ASP A 61 -5.07 5.21 -27.12
N GLY A 62 -4.78 6.42 -26.63
CA GLY A 62 -3.43 6.99 -26.65
C GLY A 62 -2.45 6.19 -25.78
N PHE A 63 -2.91 5.68 -24.64
CA PHE A 63 -2.14 4.76 -23.80
C PHE A 63 -1.83 3.45 -24.52
N LEU A 64 -2.86 2.80 -25.09
CA LEU A 64 -2.70 1.51 -25.77
C LEU A 64 -1.77 1.60 -26.98
N THR A 65 -1.85 2.70 -27.73
CA THR A 65 -0.96 2.96 -28.88
C THR A 65 0.50 3.05 -28.45
N GLU A 66 0.78 3.76 -27.36
CA GLU A 66 2.16 3.93 -26.85
C GLU A 66 2.73 2.62 -26.29
N VAL A 67 1.91 1.84 -25.58
CA VAL A 67 2.30 0.52 -25.07
C VAL A 67 2.62 -0.44 -26.21
N ASN A 68 1.79 -0.48 -27.25
CA ASN A 68 2.00 -1.35 -28.41
C ASN A 68 3.22 -0.94 -29.26
N ARG A 69 3.68 0.30 -29.16
CA ARG A 69 4.87 0.80 -29.87
C ARG A 69 6.18 0.45 -29.16
N THR A 70 6.12 0.21 -27.86
CA THR A 70 7.30 0.01 -26.98
C THR A 70 7.62 -1.47 -26.74
N LEU A 71 6.68 -2.37 -27.04
CA LEU A 71 6.86 -3.84 -27.04
C LEU A 71 7.38 -4.33 -28.39
#